data_AF-A0A959S5B9-F1
#
_entry.id   AF-A0A959S5B9-F1
#
_cell.length_a   1.000
_cell.length_b   1.000
_cell.length_c   1.000
_cell.angle_alpha   90.00
_cell.angle_beta   90.00
_cell.angle_gamma   90.00
#
_symmetry.space_group_name_H-M   'P 1'
#
loop_
_entity.id
_entity.type
_entity.pdbx_description
1 polymer ?
#
loop_
_entity_poly.entity_id
_entity_poly.type
_entity_poly.pdbx_seq_one_letter_code
_entity_poly.pdbx_strand_id
1 'polypeptide(L)'
;MTRIGLLSDTHGFLDPQLLDAFSSCDEIWHAGDIGDLSVCQQLAEVKPLRAVYGNIDGNDIRAAYPKDLHFSCGGLSVWITHIGGHPQRYAPGIRKKLLQDKPDLFVCGHSHILRVMRDPKLP
;
A
#
# COMPACT_ATOMS: atom_id res chain seq x y z
N MET A 1 -0.45 -19.29 -7.22
CA MET A 1 -0.15 -17.88 -7.56
C MET A 1 -0.94 -17.04 -6.57
N THR A 2 -0.27 -16.20 -5.79
CA THR A 2 -0.92 -15.37 -4.75
C THR A 2 -1.64 -14.19 -5.41
N ARG A 3 -2.91 -13.97 -5.07
CA ARG A 3 -3.73 -12.84 -5.53
C ARG A 3 -3.82 -11.79 -4.44
N ILE A 4 -3.49 -10.55 -4.78
CA ILE A 4 -3.46 -9.44 -3.84
C ILE A 4 -4.53 -8.42 -4.22
N GLY A 5 -5.40 -8.08 -3.28
CA GLY A 5 -6.27 -6.90 -3.38
C GLY A 5 -5.46 -5.66 -3.00
N LEU A 6 -5.29 -4.71 -3.92
CA LEU A 6 -4.49 -3.52 -3.68
C LEU A 6 -5.36 -2.27 -3.77
N LEU A 7 -5.32 -1.43 -2.73
CA LEU A 7 -6.03 -0.15 -2.68
C LEU A 7 -5.25 0.92 -1.90
N SER A 8 -5.72 2.16 -1.97
CA SER A 8 -5.25 3.30 -1.18
C SER A 8 -6.35 4.36 -1.14
N ASP A 9 -6.14 5.42 -0.33
CA ASP A 9 -6.95 6.63 -0.40
C ASP A 9 -8.45 6.36 -0.22
N THR A 10 -8.82 5.54 0.78
CA THR A 10 -10.24 5.31 1.13
C THR A 10 -10.88 6.50 1.83
N HIS A 11 -10.08 7.35 2.50
CA HIS A 11 -10.56 8.58 3.16
C HIS A 11 -11.81 8.36 4.05
N GLY A 12 -11.85 7.24 4.76
CA GLY A 12 -12.91 6.84 5.69
C GLY A 12 -14.11 6.14 5.05
N PHE A 13 -14.13 5.97 3.72
CA PHE A 13 -15.19 5.29 3.01
C PHE A 13 -14.69 4.05 2.26
N LEU A 14 -15.32 2.91 2.52
CA LEU A 14 -15.07 1.65 1.83
C LEU A 14 -16.32 1.24 1.05
N ASP A 15 -16.23 1.20 -0.27
CA ASP A 15 -17.32 0.72 -1.12
C ASP A 15 -17.57 -0.77 -0.83
N PRO A 16 -18.79 -1.20 -0.44
CA PRO A 16 -19.11 -2.59 -0.18
C PRO A 16 -18.75 -3.54 -1.34
N GLN A 17 -18.80 -3.07 -2.59
CA GLN A 17 -18.43 -3.88 -3.75
C GLN A 17 -16.95 -4.28 -3.75
N LEU A 18 -16.09 -3.52 -3.08
CA LEU A 18 -14.67 -3.89 -2.92
C LEU A 18 -14.50 -5.12 -2.03
N LEU A 19 -15.37 -5.34 -1.05
CA LEU A 19 -15.32 -6.52 -0.18
C LEU A 19 -15.55 -7.79 -1.01
N ASP A 20 -16.55 -7.76 -1.90
CA ASP A 20 -16.84 -8.86 -2.82
C ASP A 20 -15.68 -9.08 -3.80
N ALA A 21 -15.10 -8.01 -4.34
CA ALA A 21 -13.94 -8.10 -5.24
C ALA A 21 -12.72 -8.76 -4.54
N PHE A 22 -12.46 -8.38 -3.29
CA PHE A 22 -11.34 -8.90 -2.50
C PHE A 22 -11.59 -10.28 -1.89
N SER A 23 -12.82 -10.79 -1.90
CA SER A 23 -13.14 -12.16 -1.45
C SER A 23 -12.33 -13.24 -2.17
N SER A 24 -11.99 -12.99 -3.44
CA SER A 24 -11.21 -13.87 -4.31
C SER A 24 -9.69 -13.71 -4.18
N CYS A 25 -9.23 -12.75 -3.36
CA CYS A 25 -7.82 -12.51 -3.07
C CYS A 25 -7.35 -13.36 -1.87
N ASP A 26 -6.04 -13.50 -1.75
CA ASP A 26 -5.37 -14.17 -0.63
C ASP A 26 -4.99 -13.17 0.47
N GLU A 27 -4.60 -11.94 0.11
CA GLU A 27 -4.29 -10.83 1.02
C GLU A 27 -4.80 -9.49 0.46
N ILE A 28 -5.00 -8.51 1.33
CA ILE A 28 -5.34 -7.12 0.98
C ILE A 28 -4.22 -6.19 1.44
N TRP A 29 -3.77 -5.27 0.57
CA TRP A 29 -2.75 -4.28 0.88
C TRP A 29 -3.30 -2.85 0.71
N HIS A 30 -3.18 -2.01 1.74
CA HIS A 30 -3.62 -0.61 1.72
C HIS A 30 -2.43 0.37 1.78
N ALA A 31 -2.24 1.19 0.75
CA ALA A 31 -1.10 2.11 0.64
C ALA A 31 -1.35 3.49 1.30
N GLY A 32 -2.00 3.53 2.47
CA GLY A 32 -2.27 4.75 3.25
C GLY A 32 -3.42 5.65 2.76
N ASP A 33 -3.65 6.72 3.54
CA ASP A 33 -4.82 7.61 3.47
C ASP A 33 -6.13 6.84 3.68
N ILE A 34 -6.18 6.13 4.82
CA ILE A 34 -7.27 5.23 5.20
C ILE A 34 -8.47 6.02 5.73
N GLY A 35 -8.24 7.01 6.59
CA GLY A 35 -9.24 7.89 7.18
C GLY A 35 -9.80 7.42 8.51
N ASP A 36 -10.37 6.21 8.55
CA ASP A 36 -11.03 5.67 9.75
C ASP A 36 -10.57 4.24 10.03
N LEU A 37 -10.31 3.91 11.29
CA LEU A 37 -9.85 2.58 11.70
C LEU A 37 -10.86 1.47 11.35
N SER A 38 -12.15 1.79 11.27
CA SER A 38 -13.21 0.86 10.87
C SER A 38 -13.03 0.33 9.44
N VAL A 39 -12.40 1.11 8.53
CA VAL A 39 -12.04 0.62 7.19
C VAL A 39 -11.04 -0.53 7.30
N CYS A 40 -10.03 -0.40 8.16
CA CYS A 40 -9.08 -1.48 8.38
C CYS A 40 -9.74 -2.72 8.99
N GLN A 41 -10.66 -2.53 9.93
CA GLN A 41 -11.40 -3.62 10.56
C GLN A 41 -12.21 -4.40 9.52
N GLN A 42 -13.00 -3.69 8.71
CA GLN A 42 -13.79 -4.29 7.63
C GLN A 42 -12.92 -5.05 6.62
N LEU A 43 -11.79 -4.48 6.19
CA LEU A 43 -10.88 -5.17 5.27
C LEU A 43 -10.24 -6.42 5.91
N ALA A 44 -9.84 -6.32 7.17
CA ALA A 44 -9.21 -7.42 7.91
C ALA A 44 -10.19 -8.57 8.20
N GLU A 45 -11.49 -8.32 8.22
CA GLU A 45 -12.53 -9.36 8.31
C GLU A 45 -12.63 -10.19 7.02
N VAL A 46 -12.32 -9.60 5.85
CA VAL A 46 -12.39 -10.31 4.56
C VAL A 46 -11.15 -11.15 4.31
N LYS A 47 -9.95 -10.58 4.49
CA LYS A 47 -8.64 -11.22 4.25
C LYS A 47 -7.56 -10.61 5.13
N PRO A 48 -6.39 -11.27 5.29
CA PRO A 48 -5.22 -10.66 5.93
C PRO A 48 -4.88 -9.30 5.31
N LEU A 49 -4.85 -8.27 6.16
CA LEU A 49 -4.57 -6.89 5.77
C LEU A 49 -3.12 -6.51 6.07
N ARG A 50 -2.44 -5.92 5.09
CA ARG A 50 -1.20 -5.17 5.28
C ARG A 50 -1.47 -3.71 4.95
N ALA A 51 -1.14 -2.79 5.84
CA ALA A 51 -1.35 -1.37 5.57
C ALA A 51 -0.19 -0.52 6.06
N VAL A 52 -0.08 0.65 5.46
CA VAL A 52 0.72 1.77 5.96
C VAL A 52 -0.19 2.97 6.21
N TYR A 53 0.19 3.88 7.09
CA TYR A 53 -0.53 5.14 7.24
C TYR A 53 -0.11 6.17 6.17
N GLY A 54 -1.03 7.09 5.86
CA GLY A 54 -0.84 8.24 4.99
C GLY A 54 -0.86 9.59 5.71
N ASN A 55 -1.15 10.64 4.94
CA ASN A 55 -1.21 12.02 5.37
C ASN A 55 -2.38 12.27 6.34
N ILE A 56 -3.57 11.80 5.97
CA ILE A 56 -4.82 12.15 6.66
C ILE A 56 -5.12 11.22 7.84
N ASP A 57 -4.32 10.18 8.02
CA ASP A 57 -4.52 9.17 9.06
C ASP A 57 -4.17 9.70 10.45
N GLY A 58 -5.05 9.39 11.42
CA GLY A 58 -4.94 9.79 12.82
C GLY A 58 -3.97 8.95 13.66
N ASN A 59 -3.88 9.28 14.95
CA ASN A 59 -2.99 8.61 15.91
C ASN A 59 -3.33 7.12 16.10
N ASP A 60 -4.61 6.77 16.01
CA ASP A 60 -5.13 5.42 16.07
C ASP A 60 -4.57 4.54 14.94
N ILE A 61 -4.68 4.99 13.69
CA ILE A 61 -4.15 4.28 12.52
C ILE A 61 -2.62 4.26 12.55
N ARG A 62 -1.97 5.38 12.90
CA ARG A 62 -0.51 5.47 13.01
C ARG A 62 0.09 4.59 14.12
N ALA A 63 -0.69 4.27 15.15
CA ALA A 63 -0.29 3.33 16.19
C ALA A 63 -0.42 1.87 15.73
N ALA A 64 -1.42 1.58 14.88
CA ALA A 64 -1.69 0.23 14.38
C ALA A 64 -0.81 -0.14 13.17
N TYR A 65 -0.51 0.81 12.30
CA TYR A 65 0.19 0.59 11.03
C TYR A 65 1.45 1.44 10.94
N PRO A 66 2.53 0.93 10.33
CA PRO A 66 3.77 1.69 10.18
C PRO A 66 3.68 2.69 9.02
N LYS A 67 4.67 3.58 8.92
CA LYS A 67 4.84 4.49 7.78
C LYS A 67 5.31 3.77 6.51
N ASP A 68 6.29 2.90 6.70
CA ASP A 68 6.98 2.14 5.68
C ASP A 68 6.88 0.67 6.10
N LEU A 69 6.43 -0.20 5.20
CA LEU A 69 6.29 -1.63 5.47
C LEU A 69 7.09 -2.43 4.44
N HIS A 70 7.99 -3.29 4.94
CA HIS A 70 8.83 -4.17 4.14
C HIS A 70 8.52 -5.63 4.49
N PHE A 71 8.32 -6.47 3.48
CA PHE A 71 7.99 -7.88 3.68
C PHE A 71 8.27 -8.72 2.42
N SER A 72 8.09 -10.04 2.53
CA SER A 72 8.14 -10.95 1.39
C SER A 72 6.76 -11.53 1.10
N CYS A 73 6.40 -11.61 -0.18
CA CYS A 73 5.17 -12.25 -0.64
C CYS A 73 5.43 -12.95 -1.98
N GLY A 74 5.07 -14.23 -2.08
CA GLY A 74 5.28 -15.01 -3.31
C GLY A 74 6.74 -15.09 -3.78
N GLY A 75 7.70 -14.99 -2.85
CA GLY A 75 9.14 -14.96 -3.16
C GLY A 75 9.69 -13.59 -3.60
N LEU A 76 8.84 -12.56 -3.67
CA LEU A 76 9.25 -11.18 -3.97
C LEU A 76 9.41 -10.37 -2.69
N SER A 77 10.44 -9.53 -2.64
CA SER A 77 10.58 -8.47 -1.66
C SER A 77 9.68 -7.27 -2.01
N VAL A 78 8.87 -6.84 -1.06
CA VAL A 78 7.86 -5.80 -1.25
C VAL A 78 8.14 -4.66 -0.27
N TRP A 79 8.10 -3.42 -0.77
CA TRP A 79 8.05 -2.22 0.04
C TRP A 79 6.79 -1.41 -0.28
N ILE A 80 6.00 -1.12 0.75
CA ILE A 80 4.82 -0.25 0.68
C ILE A 80 5.07 1.01 1.51
N THR A 81 4.73 2.17 0.96
CA THR A 81 4.72 3.47 1.64
C THR A 81 3.64 4.36 1.02
N HIS A 82 3.10 5.34 1.74
CA HIS A 82 2.05 6.17 1.14
C HIS A 82 2.59 7.15 0.07
N ILE A 83 3.62 7.93 0.40
CA ILE A 83 4.19 8.93 -0.53
C ILE A 83 5.49 8.39 -1.16
N GLY A 84 5.34 7.71 -2.30
CA GLY A 84 6.48 7.24 -3.10
C GLY A 84 6.89 8.22 -4.21
N GLY A 85 5.93 8.93 -4.80
CA GLY A 85 6.12 9.69 -6.03
C GLY A 85 6.07 8.80 -7.27
N HIS A 86 6.58 9.31 -8.39
CA HIS A 86 6.52 8.62 -9.67
C HIS A 86 7.94 8.20 -10.11
N PRO A 87 8.11 7.13 -10.91
CA PRO A 87 9.38 6.88 -11.59
C PRO A 87 9.97 8.15 -12.22
N GLN A 88 11.26 8.39 -12.01
CA GLN A 88 11.99 9.62 -12.37
C GLN A 88 11.61 10.90 -11.60
N ARG A 89 10.53 10.91 -10.80
CA ARG A 89 10.07 12.03 -9.96
C ARG A 89 9.61 11.51 -8.59
N TYR A 90 10.54 10.83 -7.92
CA TYR A 90 10.32 10.26 -6.61
C TYR A 90 10.19 11.34 -5.53
N ALA A 91 9.41 11.05 -4.50
CA ALA A 91 9.37 11.91 -3.31
C ALA A 91 10.76 11.96 -2.63
N PRO A 92 11.05 13.02 -1.85
CA PRO A 92 12.35 13.18 -1.21
C PRO A 92 12.79 11.94 -0.44
N GLY A 93 14.01 11.45 -0.72
CA GLY A 93 14.60 10.29 -0.05
C GLY A 93 14.18 8.92 -0.61
N ILE A 94 13.06 8.80 -1.32
CA ILE A 94 12.56 7.51 -1.84
C ILE A 94 13.55 6.87 -2.81
N ARG A 95 14.08 7.64 -3.78
CA ARG A 95 15.06 7.11 -4.75
C ARG A 95 16.31 6.54 -4.06
N LYS A 96 16.77 7.18 -2.98
CA LYS A 96 17.94 6.70 -2.21
C LYS A 96 17.62 5.36 -1.54
N LYS A 97 16.46 5.25 -0.88
CA LYS A 97 16.00 4.01 -0.25
C LYS A 97 15.81 2.88 -1.28
N LEU A 98 15.19 3.16 -2.44
CA LEU A 98 15.01 2.18 -3.52
C LEU A 98 16.34 1.59 -4.00
N LEU A 99 17.40 2.41 -4.09
CA LEU A 99 18.73 1.94 -4.46
C LEU A 99 19.45 1.14 -3.36
N GLN A 100 19.07 1.36 -2.10
CA GLN A 100 19.63 0.67 -0.93
C GLN A 100 18.95 -0.67 -0.69
N ASP A 101 17.61 -0.65 -0.59
CA ASP A 101 16.80 -1.82 -0.21
C ASP A 101 16.48 -2.71 -1.41
N LYS A 102 16.41 -2.14 -2.62
CA LYS A 102 16.14 -2.82 -3.90
C LYS A 102 14.96 -3.80 -3.82
N PRO A 103 13.75 -3.34 -3.46
CA PRO A 103 12.59 -4.20 -3.46
C PRO A 103 12.23 -4.63 -4.89
N ASP A 104 11.76 -5.87 -5.05
CA ASP A 104 11.24 -6.37 -6.32
C ASP A 104 9.92 -5.66 -6.70
N LEU A 105 9.14 -5.25 -5.69
CA LEU A 105 7.89 -4.51 -5.86
C LEU A 105 7.83 -3.31 -4.91
N PHE A 106 7.67 -2.12 -5.47
CA PHE A 106 7.41 -0.89 -4.73
C PHE A 106 5.97 -0.41 -4.95
N VAL A 107 5.25 -0.15 -3.87
CA VAL A 107 3.84 0.25 -3.88
C VAL A 107 3.69 1.58 -3.17
N CYS A 108 2.97 2.52 -3.79
CA CYS A 108 2.60 3.79 -3.16
C CYS A 108 1.27 4.37 -3.63
N GLY A 109 0.67 5.22 -2.79
CA GLY A 109 -0.59 5.93 -3.04
C GLY A 109 -0.40 7.41 -3.36
N HIS A 110 -1.24 8.27 -2.78
CA HIS A 110 -1.19 9.74 -2.80
C HIS A 110 -1.59 10.42 -4.12
N SER A 111 -1.22 9.85 -5.27
CA SER A 111 -1.47 10.51 -6.57
C SER A 111 -2.91 10.37 -7.09
N HIS A 112 -3.72 9.48 -6.51
CA HIS A 112 -5.04 9.08 -7.00
C HIS A 112 -5.04 8.58 -8.47
N ILE A 113 -3.88 8.13 -8.97
CA ILE A 113 -3.72 7.58 -10.33
C ILE A 113 -3.30 6.12 -10.23
N LEU A 114 -4.16 5.20 -10.69
CA LEU A 114 -3.79 3.79 -10.83
C LEU A 114 -2.73 3.64 -11.94
N ARG A 115 -1.57 3.11 -11.59
CA ARG A 115 -0.48 2.87 -12.53
C ARG A 115 0.35 1.66 -12.11
N VAL A 116 0.64 0.80 -13.08
CA VAL A 116 1.55 -0.34 -12.93
C VAL A 116 2.61 -0.24 -14.01
N MET A 117 3.87 -0.08 -13.63
CA MET A 117 4.98 0.06 -14.57
C MET A 117 6.29 -0.39 -13.95
N ARG A 118 7.25 -0.74 -14.79
CA ARG A 118 8.66 -0.91 -14.40
C ARG A 118 9.37 0.44 -14.49
N ASP A 119 10.31 0.72 -13.58
CA ASP A 119 11.27 1.83 -13.77
C ASP A 119 12.53 1.28 -14.45
N PRO A 120 12.80 1.61 -15.73
CA PRO A 120 13.99 1.13 -16.43
C PRO A 120 15.31 1.73 -15.91
N LYS A 121 15.25 2.74 -15.04
CA LYS A 121 16.42 3.42 -14.47
C LYS A 121 16.77 2.95 -13.07
N LEU A 122 15.94 2.10 -12.47
CA LEU A 122 16.27 1.41 -11.23
C LEU A 122 16.61 -0.06 -11.55
N PRO A 123 17.64 -0.61 -10.90
CA PRO A 123 18.09 -1.98 -11.13
C PRO A 123 17.04 -3.01 -10.72
#